data_AF-A9G092-F1
#
_entry.id   AF-A9G092-F1
#
_cell.length_a   1.000
_cell.length_b   1.000
_cell.length_c   1.000
_cell.angle_alpha   90.00
_cell.angle_beta   90.00
_cell.angle_gamma   90.00
#
_symmetry.space_group_name_H-M   'P 1'
#
loop_
_entity.id
_entity.type
_entity.pdbx_description
1 polymer ?
#
loop_
_entity_poly.entity_id
_entity_poly.type
_entity_poly.pdbx_seq_one_letter_code
_entity_poly.pdbx_strand_id
1 'polypeptide(L)'
;MRALAAALLCAAGCRERIESIDLPSIGLPGLDPPGASAPAAPASAAPRAPSAPRAAGTASAAPRAAAPATRPECDELPTEEEERRAQLPPLTALGKAVPTEPWAPPPYEVLPGVTLPAKIAAKVEQIDKGYARRTREHLVITSGTRDANRQARAMFTKLRLGEDLLQLYRNKAAVQEIKKAYQANSRKRPEQVVAAMEAVIQDQIDRGIYVSAHLRKGAVDVRNRTMSPKEKRAFLESTAEVGGVLVIEETTPAHYHLQID
;
A
#
# COMPACT_ATOMS: atom_id res chain seq x y z
N MET A 1 51.14 -54.69 17.28
CA MET A 1 50.11 -55.75 17.35
C MET A 1 48.73 -55.11 17.31
N ARG A 2 47.89 -55.55 16.35
CA ARG A 2 46.43 -55.30 16.16
C ARG A 2 46.00 -53.84 15.90
N ALA A 3 45.59 -53.37 14.70
CA ALA A 3 44.74 -53.85 13.60
C ALA A 3 43.26 -53.40 13.68
N LEU A 4 42.80 -52.75 12.59
CA LEU A 4 41.44 -52.64 12.02
C LEU A 4 40.37 -51.83 12.82
N ALA A 5 39.38 -51.15 12.22
CA ALA A 5 38.83 -51.14 10.86
C ALA A 5 38.12 -49.82 10.53
N ALA A 6 38.08 -49.51 9.23
CA ALA A 6 37.18 -48.54 8.61
C ALA A 6 35.76 -49.11 8.43
N ALA A 7 34.76 -48.24 8.43
CA ALA A 7 33.44 -48.56 7.89
C ALA A 7 32.92 -47.39 7.04
N LEU A 8 33.04 -47.57 5.73
CA LEU A 8 32.29 -46.91 4.68
C LEU A 8 30.84 -47.42 4.74
N LEU A 9 29.84 -46.56 4.69
CA LEU A 9 28.48 -46.96 4.29
C LEU A 9 27.91 -45.96 3.29
N CYS A 10 27.81 -46.41 2.05
CA CYS A 10 26.98 -45.84 1.00
C CYS A 10 25.50 -46.04 1.33
N ALA A 11 24.68 -45.01 1.13
CA ALA A 11 23.25 -45.18 0.92
C ALA A 11 22.89 -44.59 -0.45
N ALA A 12 22.62 -45.51 -1.37
CA ALA A 12 22.09 -45.26 -2.70
C ALA A 12 20.64 -44.75 -2.62
N GLY A 13 20.23 -44.05 -3.68
CA GLY A 13 19.00 -43.29 -3.73
C GLY A 13 17.70 -44.10 -3.73
N CYS A 14 16.67 -43.46 -3.19
CA CYS A 14 15.27 -43.81 -3.45
C CYS A 14 14.75 -42.87 -4.55
N ARG A 15 14.47 -43.43 -5.73
CA ARG A 15 13.53 -42.85 -6.70
C ARG A 15 12.14 -43.30 -6.27
N GLU A 16 11.35 -42.41 -5.70
CA GLU A 16 9.92 -42.67 -5.51
C GLU A 16 9.19 -42.47 -6.83
N ARG A 17 8.50 -43.56 -7.20
CA ARG A 17 7.63 -43.73 -8.34
C ARG A 17 6.29 -43.09 -7.94
N ILE A 18 5.93 -41.96 -8.54
CA ILE A 18 4.60 -41.38 -8.35
C ILE A 18 3.64 -42.24 -9.15
N GLU A 19 2.93 -43.13 -8.47
CA GLU A 19 1.75 -43.80 -8.99
C GLU A 19 0.64 -42.76 -9.16
N SER A 20 0.13 -42.69 -10.39
CA SER A 20 -1.07 -41.94 -10.76
C SER A 20 -2.27 -42.49 -9.99
N ILE A 21 -2.83 -41.68 -9.11
CA ILE A 21 -4.13 -41.94 -8.50
C ILE A 21 -5.20 -41.65 -9.56
N ASP A 22 -5.80 -42.72 -10.10
CA ASP A 22 -7.05 -42.66 -10.84
C ASP A 22 -8.17 -42.23 -9.88
N LEU A 23 -8.64 -40.99 -10.05
CA LEU A 23 -9.86 -40.52 -9.40
C LEU A 23 -11.08 -41.05 -10.18
N PRO A 24 -12.10 -41.61 -9.50
CA PRO A 24 -13.31 -42.06 -10.17
C PRO A 24 -14.05 -40.87 -10.77
N SER A 25 -14.35 -40.97 -12.07
CA SER A 25 -15.25 -40.07 -12.80
C SER A 25 -16.60 -39.96 -12.09
N ILE A 26 -16.83 -38.86 -11.39
CA ILE A 26 -18.15 -38.49 -10.89
C ILE A 26 -18.96 -38.00 -12.10
N GLY A 27 -19.77 -38.89 -12.66
CA GLY A 27 -20.79 -38.54 -13.64
C GLY A 27 -21.86 -37.68 -12.97
N LEU A 28 -21.88 -36.39 -13.29
CA LEU A 28 -23.00 -35.51 -12.95
C LEU A 28 -24.07 -35.61 -14.04
N PRO A 29 -25.32 -35.98 -13.70
CA PRO A 29 -26.42 -35.98 -14.64
C PRO A 29 -26.98 -34.56 -14.84
N GLY A 30 -27.23 -34.21 -16.10
CA GLY A 30 -28.33 -33.33 -16.52
C GLY A 30 -28.31 -31.88 -16.04
N LEU A 31 -27.70 -31.00 -16.84
CA LEU A 31 -28.08 -29.58 -16.89
C LEU A 31 -28.33 -29.20 -18.34
N ASP A 32 -29.60 -29.29 -18.74
CA ASP A 32 -30.09 -28.65 -19.96
C ASP A 32 -29.96 -27.11 -19.82
N PRO A 33 -29.57 -26.40 -20.89
CA PRO A 33 -29.52 -24.94 -20.87
C PRO A 33 -30.95 -24.37 -20.93
N PRO A 34 -31.36 -23.48 -20.01
CA PRO A 34 -32.62 -22.76 -20.17
C PRO A 34 -32.51 -21.78 -21.34
N GLY A 35 -33.46 -21.94 -22.26
CA GLY A 35 -33.60 -21.17 -23.48
C GLY A 35 -33.76 -19.67 -23.24
N ALA A 36 -33.31 -18.93 -24.26
CA ALA A 36 -33.48 -17.50 -24.40
C ALA A 36 -34.95 -17.09 -24.26
N SER A 37 -35.22 -16.11 -23.41
CA SER A 37 -36.45 -15.31 -23.48
C SER A 37 -36.10 -13.88 -23.09
N ALA A 38 -35.98 -13.04 -24.12
CA ALA A 38 -35.88 -11.61 -24.01
C ALA A 38 -37.28 -11.03 -23.69
N PRO A 39 -37.40 -10.11 -22.72
CA PRO A 39 -38.53 -9.21 -22.67
C PRO A 39 -38.18 -7.86 -23.31
N ALA A 40 -39.18 -7.37 -24.05
CA ALA A 40 -39.20 -6.14 -24.82
C ALA A 40 -39.00 -4.86 -23.98
N ALA A 41 -38.39 -3.88 -24.61
CA ALA A 41 -38.34 -2.49 -24.15
C ALA A 41 -39.73 -1.83 -24.20
N PRO A 42 -40.05 -0.94 -23.25
CA PRO A 42 -40.96 0.16 -23.51
C PRO A 42 -40.27 1.53 -23.56
N ALA A 43 -40.99 2.44 -24.19
CA ALA A 43 -40.58 3.66 -24.84
C ALA A 43 -40.15 4.83 -23.93
N SER A 44 -39.36 5.71 -24.55
CA SER A 44 -39.28 7.17 -24.40
C SER A 44 -40.36 7.85 -23.56
N ALA A 45 -39.92 8.68 -22.60
CA ALA A 45 -40.51 9.99 -22.36
C ALA A 45 -39.46 10.94 -21.78
N ALA A 46 -39.29 12.08 -22.46
CA ALA A 46 -38.39 13.18 -22.12
C ALA A 46 -39.07 14.17 -21.13
N PRO A 47 -38.45 15.31 -20.77
CA PRO A 47 -38.45 15.84 -19.40
C PRO A 47 -39.50 16.93 -19.13
N ARG A 48 -39.77 17.19 -17.84
CA ARG A 48 -40.39 18.45 -17.39
C ARG A 48 -39.63 19.05 -16.21
N ALA A 49 -39.08 20.24 -16.45
CA ALA A 49 -38.61 21.17 -15.43
C ALA A 49 -39.79 21.83 -14.69
N PRO A 50 -39.54 22.37 -13.50
CA PRO A 50 -40.12 23.66 -13.16
C PRO A 50 -39.08 24.65 -12.63
N SER A 51 -38.99 25.77 -13.34
CA SER A 51 -39.03 27.16 -12.88
C SER A 51 -38.41 27.53 -11.52
N ALA A 52 -37.35 28.33 -11.60
CA ALA A 52 -36.92 29.25 -10.54
C ALA A 52 -37.91 30.41 -10.37
N PRO A 53 -37.92 31.05 -9.19
CA PRO A 53 -38.10 32.50 -9.10
C PRO A 53 -36.86 33.20 -8.55
N ARG A 54 -36.79 34.47 -8.95
CA ARG A 54 -35.69 35.44 -8.91
C ARG A 54 -36.06 36.51 -7.87
N ALA A 55 -35.13 36.90 -7.01
CA ALA A 55 -35.13 38.18 -6.29
C ALA A 55 -33.66 38.50 -5.93
N ALA A 56 -32.98 39.44 -6.59
CA ALA A 56 -33.13 40.90 -6.52
C ALA A 56 -32.81 41.44 -5.11
N GLY A 57 -31.57 41.90 -4.94
CA GLY A 57 -31.10 42.62 -3.76
C GLY A 57 -29.90 43.49 -4.13
N THR A 58 -30.21 44.70 -4.62
CA THR A 58 -29.27 45.80 -4.91
C THR A 58 -29.18 46.75 -3.71
N ALA A 59 -27.97 47.09 -3.27
CA ALA A 59 -27.63 48.35 -2.58
C ALA A 59 -26.10 48.50 -2.69
N SER A 60 -25.56 49.33 -3.60
CA SER A 60 -25.51 50.80 -3.63
C SER A 60 -24.60 51.42 -2.56
N ALA A 61 -23.65 52.18 -3.07
CA ALA A 61 -22.43 52.69 -2.45
C ALA A 61 -22.63 53.95 -1.59
N ALA A 62 -21.62 54.27 -0.78
CA ALA A 62 -21.10 55.64 -0.64
C ALA A 62 -19.68 55.63 -0.03
N PRO A 63 -18.76 56.50 -0.50
CA PRO A 63 -17.47 56.76 0.12
C PRO A 63 -17.59 57.92 1.12
N ARG A 64 -16.82 57.88 2.21
CA ARG A 64 -16.60 59.04 3.09
C ARG A 64 -15.11 59.31 3.24
N ALA A 65 -14.74 60.51 2.83
CA ALA A 65 -13.41 61.10 2.97
C ALA A 65 -13.18 61.64 4.40
N ALA A 66 -11.89 61.89 4.65
CA ALA A 66 -11.20 62.04 5.92
C ALA A 66 -11.46 63.33 6.73
N ALA A 67 -11.11 63.28 8.02
CA ALA A 67 -10.40 64.35 8.73
C ALA A 67 -9.60 63.78 9.92
N PRO A 68 -8.49 64.42 10.34
CA PRO A 68 -7.45 63.83 11.18
C PRO A 68 -7.60 64.18 12.67
N ALA A 69 -7.21 63.25 13.56
CA ALA A 69 -7.03 63.55 14.99
C ALA A 69 -5.83 62.75 15.55
N THR A 70 -4.79 63.51 15.87
CA THR A 70 -3.76 63.35 16.91
C THR A 70 -3.68 62.03 17.70
N ARG A 71 -2.46 61.47 17.66
CA ARG A 71 -1.91 60.36 18.46
C ARG A 71 -2.08 60.55 19.97
N PRO A 72 -2.27 59.45 20.71
CA PRO A 72 -1.55 59.19 21.95
C PRO A 72 -0.49 58.11 21.71
N GLU A 73 0.78 58.44 21.99
CA GLU A 73 1.84 57.46 22.25
C GLU A 73 1.41 56.59 23.42
N CYS A 74 1.06 55.33 23.16
CA CYS A 74 0.90 54.29 24.17
C CYS A 74 1.35 52.97 23.54
N ASP A 75 2.44 52.43 24.10
CA ASP A 75 2.94 51.06 24.02
C ASP A 75 3.00 50.42 22.62
N GLU A 76 4.16 50.60 21.99
CA GLU A 76 4.66 49.76 20.91
C GLU A 76 4.92 48.35 21.47
N LEU A 77 3.89 47.50 21.41
CA LEU A 77 4.03 46.08 21.72
C LEU A 77 5.00 45.44 20.70
N PRO A 78 5.93 44.59 21.15
CA PRO A 78 6.86 43.90 20.26
C PRO A 78 6.08 43.16 19.17
N THR A 79 6.62 43.17 17.96
CA THR A 79 5.98 42.50 16.83
C THR A 79 5.86 41.00 17.11
N GLU A 80 4.81 40.33 16.63
CA GLU A 80 4.65 38.87 16.82
C GLU A 80 5.88 38.07 16.33
N GLU A 81 6.66 38.64 15.41
CA GLU A 81 7.91 38.06 14.93
C GLU A 81 9.04 38.13 15.97
N GLU A 82 9.08 39.16 16.81
CA GLU A 82 10.04 39.31 17.91
C GLU A 82 9.70 38.39 19.10
N GLU A 83 8.43 38.26 19.48
CA GLU A 83 8.02 37.26 20.47
C GLU A 83 8.32 35.83 20.00
N ARG A 84 8.12 35.55 18.71
CA ARG A 84 8.42 34.25 18.13
C ARG A 84 9.93 33.96 18.06
N ARG A 85 10.78 34.99 17.94
CA ARG A 85 12.24 34.83 18.10
C ARG A 85 12.67 34.65 19.55
N ALA A 86 12.00 35.32 20.49
CA ALA A 86 12.30 35.21 21.91
C ALA A 86 11.89 33.85 22.52
N GLN A 87 10.90 33.16 21.92
CA GLN A 87 10.46 31.82 22.34
C GLN A 87 11.28 30.67 21.74
N LEU A 88 12.22 30.94 20.83
CA LEU A 88 13.12 29.90 20.33
C LEU A 88 14.24 29.66 21.35
N PRO A 89 14.46 28.41 21.80
CA PRO A 89 15.55 28.11 22.72
C PRO A 89 16.90 28.50 22.10
N PRO A 90 17.87 28.99 22.89
CA PRO A 90 19.18 29.35 22.38
C PRO A 90 19.81 28.15 21.66
N LEU A 91 20.26 28.37 20.41
CA LEU A 91 20.89 27.38 19.53
C LEU A 91 22.12 26.67 20.14
N THR A 92 22.63 27.17 21.26
CA THR A 92 23.73 26.59 22.04
C THR A 92 23.31 25.41 22.93
N ALA A 93 22.02 25.09 23.07
CA ALA A 93 21.53 23.92 23.82
C ALA A 93 21.45 22.61 22.99
N LEU A 94 21.75 22.64 21.69
CA LEU A 94 21.78 21.47 20.80
C LEU A 94 23.15 20.74 20.76
N GLY A 95 23.93 20.86 21.82
CA GLY A 95 25.29 20.31 21.94
C GLY A 95 25.38 18.83 22.35
N LYS A 96 24.34 18.02 22.13
CA LYS A 96 24.50 16.56 22.09
C LYS A 96 24.35 16.15 20.63
N ALA A 97 25.48 16.05 19.94
CA ALA A 97 25.55 15.33 18.68
C ALA A 97 24.91 13.95 18.93
N VAL A 98 23.70 13.76 18.39
CA VAL A 98 23.11 12.43 18.29
C VAL A 98 24.16 11.63 17.55
N PRO A 99 24.63 10.49 18.08
CA PRO A 99 25.53 9.61 17.34
C PRO A 99 24.85 9.28 16.01
N THR A 100 25.27 9.95 14.94
CA THR A 100 25.00 9.52 13.58
C THR A 100 25.83 8.29 13.42
N GLU A 101 25.28 7.13 13.79
CA GLU A 101 25.86 5.86 13.37
C GLU A 101 26.11 5.96 11.86
N PRO A 102 27.32 5.61 11.38
CA PRO A 102 27.61 5.63 9.97
C PRO A 102 26.58 4.76 9.27
N TRP A 103 25.73 5.39 8.44
CA TRP A 103 24.70 4.69 7.69
C TRP A 103 25.38 3.74 6.71
N ALA A 104 25.46 2.46 7.08
CA ALA A 104 25.82 1.41 6.15
C ALA A 104 24.63 1.18 5.22
N PRO A 105 24.84 1.18 3.89
CA PRO A 105 23.75 0.87 2.97
C PRO A 105 23.23 -0.54 3.28
N PRO A 106 21.90 -0.75 3.21
CA PRO A 106 21.33 -2.07 3.43
C PRO A 106 21.89 -3.05 2.38
N PRO A 107 22.04 -4.34 2.73
CA PRO A 107 22.56 -5.34 1.80
C PRO A 107 21.61 -5.65 0.64
N TYR A 108 20.33 -5.29 0.76
CA TYR A 108 19.29 -5.46 -0.26
C TYR A 108 19.06 -4.19 -1.09
N GLU A 109 18.56 -4.37 -2.31
CA GLU A 109 18.18 -3.26 -3.20
C GLU A 109 16.81 -2.70 -2.80
N VAL A 110 16.70 -1.37 -2.74
CA VAL A 110 15.44 -0.66 -2.49
C VAL A 110 15.14 0.23 -3.69
N LEU A 111 13.99 0.03 -4.33
CA LEU A 111 13.62 0.83 -5.49
C LEU A 111 13.41 2.32 -5.12
N PRO A 112 13.62 3.26 -6.07
CA PRO A 112 13.46 4.68 -5.81
C PRO A 112 12.09 5.05 -5.23
N GLY A 113 12.11 5.88 -4.18
CA GLY A 113 10.90 6.36 -3.52
C GLY A 113 10.20 5.32 -2.64
N VAL A 114 10.85 4.19 -2.32
CA VAL A 114 10.38 3.27 -1.28
C VAL A 114 10.90 3.73 0.08
N THR A 115 10.02 3.73 1.08
CA THR A 115 10.37 4.09 2.45
C THR A 115 10.07 2.93 3.39
N LEU A 116 11.07 2.51 4.16
CA LEU A 116 10.97 1.44 5.14
C LEU A 116 11.20 2.01 6.56
N PRO A 117 10.26 1.83 7.49
CA PRO A 117 10.51 2.13 8.90
C PRO A 117 11.67 1.29 9.44
N ALA A 118 12.44 1.81 10.40
CA ALA A 118 13.62 1.13 10.93
C ALA A 118 13.34 -0.32 11.40
N LYS A 119 12.21 -0.54 12.09
CA LYS A 119 11.77 -1.88 12.53
C LYS A 119 11.58 -2.84 11.35
N ILE A 120 10.96 -2.37 10.27
CA ILE A 120 10.72 -3.15 9.05
C ILE A 120 12.04 -3.40 8.32
N ALA A 121 12.87 -2.36 8.17
CA ALA A 121 14.17 -2.44 7.51
C ALA A 121 15.09 -3.48 8.20
N ALA A 122 15.12 -3.50 9.53
CA ALA A 122 15.88 -4.49 10.30
C ALA A 122 15.36 -5.92 10.09
N LYS A 123 14.03 -6.11 10.00
CA LYS A 123 13.44 -7.42 9.72
C LYS A 123 13.78 -7.89 8.31
N VAL A 124 13.65 -7.01 7.32
CA VAL A 124 14.00 -7.28 5.91
C VAL A 124 15.49 -7.63 5.79
N GLU A 125 16.37 -6.95 6.53
CA GLU A 125 17.79 -7.26 6.54
C GLU A 125 18.09 -8.68 7.06
N GLN A 126 17.37 -9.14 8.09
CA GLN A 126 17.51 -10.51 8.59
C GLN A 126 17.07 -11.53 7.54
N ILE A 127 15.98 -11.26 6.83
CA ILE A 127 15.48 -12.12 5.74
C ILE A 127 16.49 -12.14 4.59
N ASP A 128 17.00 -10.97 4.18
CA ASP A 128 17.99 -10.83 3.12
C ASP A 128 19.28 -11.58 3.44
N LYS A 129 19.79 -11.46 4.68
CA LYS A 129 20.94 -12.24 5.14
C LYS A 129 20.69 -13.75 5.01
N GLY A 130 19.49 -14.22 5.35
CA GLY A 130 19.10 -15.62 5.16
C GLY A 130 19.06 -16.04 3.70
N TYR A 131 18.50 -15.19 2.86
CA TYR A 131 18.37 -15.39 1.43
C TYR A 131 19.75 -15.45 0.76
N ALA A 132 20.59 -14.44 0.98
CA ALA A 132 21.93 -14.32 0.41
C ALA A 132 22.87 -15.46 0.80
N ARG A 133 22.73 -16.04 2.01
CA ARG A 133 23.48 -17.25 2.39
C ARG A 133 23.16 -18.45 1.49
N ARG A 134 21.92 -18.56 1.02
CA ARG A 134 21.40 -19.69 0.22
C ARG A 134 21.58 -19.49 -1.28
N THR A 135 21.50 -18.25 -1.74
CA THR A 135 21.43 -17.91 -3.17
C THR A 135 22.66 -17.17 -3.69
N ARG A 136 23.40 -16.49 -2.80
CA ARG A 136 24.41 -15.47 -3.14
C ARG A 136 23.83 -14.22 -3.83
N GLU A 137 22.52 -14.07 -3.82
CA GLU A 137 21.77 -12.94 -4.37
C GLU A 137 21.13 -12.13 -3.24
N HIS A 138 20.78 -10.87 -3.52
CA HIS A 138 20.10 -10.00 -2.58
C HIS A 138 18.64 -9.74 -3.00
N LEU A 139 17.80 -9.42 -2.02
CA LEU A 139 16.40 -9.08 -2.24
C LEU A 139 16.25 -7.72 -2.93
N VAL A 140 15.16 -7.58 -3.68
CA VAL A 140 14.77 -6.30 -4.30
C VAL A 140 13.41 -5.88 -3.77
N ILE A 141 13.42 -4.78 -3.01
CA ILE A 141 12.24 -4.21 -2.38
C ILE A 141 11.56 -3.23 -3.34
N THR A 142 10.33 -3.54 -3.73
CA THR A 142 9.59 -2.77 -4.74
C THR A 142 8.57 -1.81 -4.13
N SER A 143 8.14 -2.06 -2.90
CA SER A 143 7.23 -1.18 -2.16
C SER A 143 7.44 -1.32 -0.66
N GLY A 144 7.14 -0.26 0.08
CA GLY A 144 7.24 -0.18 1.54
C GLY A 144 6.03 0.53 2.12
N THR A 145 6.24 1.50 3.00
CA THR A 145 5.16 2.36 3.48
C THR A 145 4.53 3.11 2.31
N ARG A 146 3.19 3.19 2.30
CA ARG A 146 2.42 3.95 1.32
C ARG A 146 1.62 5.04 2.02
N ASP A 147 1.52 6.18 1.36
CA ASP A 147 0.49 7.19 1.63
C ASP A 147 -0.81 6.83 0.90
N ALA A 148 -1.85 7.65 1.11
CA ALA A 148 -3.15 7.47 0.47
C ALA A 148 -3.03 7.46 -1.07
N ASN A 149 -2.25 8.37 -1.65
CA ASN A 149 -2.07 8.48 -3.10
C ASN A 149 -1.47 7.21 -3.71
N ARG A 150 -0.35 6.73 -3.17
CA ARG A 150 0.34 5.52 -3.65
C ARG A 150 -0.55 4.29 -3.50
N GLN A 151 -1.27 4.18 -2.39
CA GLN A 151 -2.21 3.09 -2.20
C GLN A 151 -3.40 3.18 -3.19
N ALA A 152 -3.93 4.37 -3.46
CA ALA A 152 -4.97 4.58 -4.46
C ALA A 152 -4.51 4.16 -5.86
N ARG A 153 -3.29 4.54 -6.27
CA ARG A 153 -2.69 4.13 -7.55
C ARG A 153 -2.52 2.61 -7.65
N ALA A 154 -2.04 1.96 -6.59
CA ALA A 154 -1.90 0.50 -6.56
C ALA A 154 -3.26 -0.19 -6.73
N MET A 155 -4.28 0.25 -5.99
CA MET A 155 -5.64 -0.31 -6.08
C MET A 155 -6.30 -0.01 -7.43
N PHE A 156 -6.07 1.17 -8.01
CA PHE A 156 -6.55 1.53 -9.35
C PHE A 156 -5.98 0.60 -10.42
N THR A 157 -4.67 0.34 -10.38
CA THR A 157 -4.01 -0.60 -11.30
C THR A 157 -4.62 -2.00 -11.18
N LYS A 158 -4.81 -2.52 -9.96
CA LYS A 158 -5.45 -3.82 -9.73
C LYS A 158 -6.87 -3.90 -10.31
N LEU A 159 -7.69 -2.87 -10.09
CA LEU A 159 -9.04 -2.78 -10.67
C LEU A 159 -9.03 -2.69 -12.20
N ARG A 160 -8.06 -1.98 -12.79
CA ARG A 160 -7.88 -1.92 -14.25
C ARG A 160 -7.48 -3.26 -14.85
N LEU A 161 -6.72 -4.06 -14.12
CA LEU A 161 -6.31 -5.42 -14.50
C LEU A 161 -7.41 -6.47 -14.22
N GLY A 162 -8.57 -6.06 -13.73
CA GLY A 162 -9.71 -6.95 -13.50
C GLY A 162 -9.68 -7.72 -12.18
N GLU A 163 -8.80 -7.38 -11.24
CA GLU A 163 -8.80 -8.01 -9.91
C GLU A 163 -10.05 -7.65 -9.10
N ASP A 164 -10.56 -8.60 -8.32
CA ASP A 164 -11.56 -8.32 -7.31
C ASP A 164 -10.93 -7.97 -5.96
N LEU A 165 -10.90 -6.67 -5.66
CA LEU A 165 -10.38 -6.16 -4.39
C LEU A 165 -11.12 -6.71 -3.16
N LEU A 166 -12.39 -7.12 -3.31
CA LEU A 166 -13.15 -7.72 -2.22
C LEU A 166 -12.68 -9.13 -1.88
N GLN A 167 -11.91 -9.81 -2.73
CA GLN A 167 -11.25 -11.06 -2.37
C GLN A 167 -9.89 -10.77 -1.72
N LEU A 168 -9.14 -9.82 -2.28
CA LEU A 168 -7.76 -9.52 -1.87
C LEU A 168 -7.64 -8.91 -0.47
N TYR A 169 -8.47 -7.93 -0.13
CA TYR A 169 -8.29 -7.15 1.10
C TYR A 169 -9.15 -7.68 2.24
N ARG A 170 -8.60 -7.72 3.46
CA ARG A 170 -9.32 -8.20 4.66
C ARG A 170 -10.51 -7.33 5.04
N ASN A 171 -10.36 -6.00 5.04
CA ASN A 171 -11.41 -5.07 5.44
C ASN A 171 -12.37 -4.78 4.27
N LYS A 172 -13.42 -5.60 4.15
CA LYS A 172 -14.37 -5.52 3.03
C LYS A 172 -15.15 -4.21 3.02
N ALA A 173 -15.49 -3.64 4.18
CA ALA A 173 -16.23 -2.37 4.27
C ALA A 173 -15.40 -1.21 3.69
N ALA A 174 -14.13 -1.09 4.09
CA ALA A 174 -13.23 -0.07 3.56
C ALA A 174 -13.03 -0.20 2.04
N VAL A 175 -12.90 -1.43 1.55
CA VAL A 175 -12.77 -1.71 0.11
C VAL A 175 -14.04 -1.30 -0.65
N GLN A 176 -15.22 -1.53 -0.09
CA GLN A 176 -16.49 -1.16 -0.74
C GLN A 176 -16.59 0.36 -0.93
N GLU A 177 -16.18 1.17 0.05
CA GLU A 177 -16.13 2.64 -0.10
C GLU A 177 -15.22 3.05 -1.27
N ILE A 178 -14.04 2.44 -1.37
CA ILE A 178 -13.07 2.74 -2.44
C ILE A 178 -13.59 2.25 -3.81
N LYS A 179 -14.20 1.05 -3.88
CA LYS A 179 -14.81 0.53 -5.12
C LYS A 179 -15.93 1.44 -5.60
N LYS A 180 -16.76 1.98 -4.70
CA LYS A 180 -17.80 2.96 -5.04
C LYS A 180 -17.20 4.22 -5.65
N ALA A 181 -16.12 4.75 -5.06
CA ALA A 181 -15.41 5.91 -5.61
C ALA A 181 -14.84 5.63 -7.02
N TYR A 182 -14.22 4.47 -7.22
CA TYR A 182 -13.75 4.04 -8.55
C TYR A 182 -14.88 3.95 -9.57
N GLN A 183 -15.99 3.29 -9.22
CA GLN A 183 -17.14 3.09 -10.11
C GLN A 183 -17.80 4.42 -10.49
N ALA A 184 -18.05 5.30 -9.52
CA ALA A 184 -18.64 6.61 -9.73
C ALA A 184 -17.79 7.52 -10.63
N ASN A 185 -16.47 7.30 -10.67
CA ASN A 185 -15.53 8.09 -11.47
C ASN A 185 -14.99 7.33 -12.70
N SER A 186 -15.45 6.11 -12.98
CA SER A 186 -14.85 5.20 -13.98
C SER A 186 -14.77 5.74 -15.42
N ARG A 187 -15.59 6.75 -15.76
CA ARG A 187 -15.59 7.43 -17.07
C ARG A 187 -14.67 8.65 -17.14
N LYS A 188 -14.07 9.05 -16.02
CA LYS A 188 -13.15 10.19 -15.93
C LYS A 188 -11.72 9.78 -16.32
N ARG A 189 -10.84 10.76 -16.43
CA ARG A 189 -9.41 10.51 -16.67
C ARG A 189 -8.80 9.72 -15.50
N PRO A 190 -7.82 8.82 -15.75
CA PRO A 190 -7.20 7.99 -14.70
C PRO A 190 -6.76 8.79 -13.47
N GLU A 191 -6.15 9.95 -13.68
CA GLU A 191 -5.71 10.85 -12.60
C GLU A 191 -6.85 11.29 -11.68
N GLN A 192 -8.03 11.58 -12.26
CA GLN A 192 -9.21 12.00 -11.50
C GLN A 192 -9.85 10.83 -10.74
N VAL A 193 -9.78 9.62 -11.29
CA VAL A 193 -10.24 8.41 -10.60
C VAL A 193 -9.35 8.11 -9.40
N VAL A 194 -8.04 8.17 -9.58
CA VAL A 194 -7.06 7.99 -8.50
C VAL A 194 -7.26 9.03 -7.41
N ALA A 195 -7.43 10.31 -7.75
CA ALA A 195 -7.68 11.36 -6.77
C ALA A 195 -8.98 11.11 -5.96
N ALA A 196 -10.04 10.63 -6.61
CA ALA A 196 -11.28 10.28 -5.91
C ALA A 196 -11.11 9.07 -4.97
N MET A 197 -10.34 8.06 -5.38
CA MET A 197 -10.00 6.92 -4.53
C MET A 197 -9.10 7.32 -3.36
N GLU A 198 -8.11 8.18 -3.61
CA GLU A 198 -7.22 8.73 -2.61
C GLU A 198 -7.98 9.48 -1.52
N ALA A 199 -8.93 10.34 -1.88
CA ALA A 199 -9.74 11.07 -0.91
C ALA A 199 -10.49 10.14 0.06
N VAL A 200 -11.03 9.02 -0.44
CA VAL A 200 -11.66 8.00 0.41
C VAL A 200 -10.65 7.30 1.30
N ILE A 201 -9.47 6.96 0.78
CA ILE A 201 -8.41 6.31 1.59
C ILE A 201 -7.91 7.27 2.67
N GLN A 202 -7.75 8.55 2.36
CA GLN A 202 -7.33 9.56 3.33
C GLN A 202 -8.37 9.72 4.43
N ASP A 203 -9.66 9.84 4.09
CA ASP A 203 -10.75 9.88 5.07
C ASP A 203 -10.80 8.61 5.95
N GLN A 204 -10.54 7.44 5.38
CA GLN A 204 -10.40 6.21 6.17
C GLN A 204 -9.23 6.29 7.16
N ILE A 205 -8.06 6.75 6.71
CA ILE A 205 -6.87 6.92 7.57
C ILE A 205 -7.18 7.90 8.71
N ASP A 206 -7.85 9.00 8.42
CA ASP A 206 -8.22 10.03 9.41
C ASP A 206 -9.19 9.46 10.46
N ARG A 207 -10.04 8.50 10.07
CA ARG A 207 -10.92 7.71 10.98
C ARG A 207 -10.22 6.53 11.65
N GLY A 208 -8.92 6.33 11.44
CA GLY A 208 -8.16 5.17 11.97
C GLY A 208 -8.49 3.84 11.28
N ILE A 209 -9.16 3.88 10.13
CA ILE A 209 -9.51 2.72 9.31
C ILE A 209 -8.44 2.54 8.24
N TYR A 210 -7.83 1.36 8.19
CA TYR A 210 -6.77 1.08 7.23
C TYR A 210 -7.17 -0.10 6.35
N VAL A 211 -7.23 0.14 5.03
CA VAL A 211 -7.53 -0.91 4.05
C VAL A 211 -6.34 -1.85 3.81
N SER A 212 -5.11 -1.37 4.01
CA SER A 212 -3.87 -2.12 3.75
C SER A 212 -2.84 -1.93 4.86
N ALA A 213 -2.02 -2.96 5.09
CA ALA A 213 -0.88 -2.91 6.02
C ALA A 213 0.23 -1.94 5.58
N HIS A 214 0.34 -1.62 4.28
CA HIS A 214 1.28 -0.60 3.80
C HIS A 214 0.99 0.80 4.35
N LEU A 215 -0.30 1.10 4.62
CA LEU A 215 -0.72 2.37 5.23
C LEU A 215 -0.37 2.45 6.72
N ARG A 216 -0.22 1.29 7.39
CA ARG A 216 0.15 1.18 8.80
C ARG A 216 1.66 1.07 9.02
N LYS A 217 2.47 1.24 7.98
CA LYS A 217 3.94 1.08 8.04
C LYS A 217 4.37 -0.36 8.43
N GLY A 218 3.50 -1.35 8.20
CA GLY A 218 3.71 -2.74 8.62
C GLY A 218 3.91 -3.71 7.45
N ALA A 219 4.11 -3.24 6.22
CA ALA A 219 4.23 -4.11 5.07
C ALA A 219 5.28 -3.65 4.05
N VAL A 220 5.81 -4.63 3.32
CA VAL A 220 6.85 -4.49 2.29
C VAL A 220 6.57 -5.47 1.16
N ASP A 221 6.81 -5.04 -0.08
CA ASP A 221 6.69 -5.89 -1.26
C ASP A 221 8.07 -6.24 -1.80
N VAL A 222 8.29 -7.52 -2.09
CA VAL A 222 9.55 -8.07 -2.61
C VAL A 222 9.32 -8.58 -4.03
N ARG A 223 10.19 -8.20 -4.96
CA ARG A 223 10.15 -8.68 -6.35
C ARG A 223 10.31 -10.20 -6.40
N ASN A 224 9.39 -10.90 -7.05
CA ASN A 224 9.50 -12.37 -7.24
C ASN A 224 9.62 -12.80 -8.71
N ARG A 225 9.35 -11.91 -9.67
CA ARG A 225 9.27 -12.25 -11.10
C ARG A 225 10.58 -12.79 -11.69
N THR A 226 11.72 -12.33 -11.17
CA THR A 226 13.05 -12.74 -11.63
C THR A 226 13.65 -13.86 -10.78
N MET A 227 12.94 -14.33 -9.74
CA MET A 227 13.43 -15.42 -8.90
C MET A 227 13.19 -16.77 -9.58
N SER A 228 14.25 -17.57 -9.67
CA SER A 228 14.17 -18.99 -9.96
C SER A 228 13.37 -19.74 -8.87
N PRO A 229 12.88 -20.97 -9.15
CA PRO A 229 12.19 -21.77 -8.14
C PRO A 229 13.03 -22.02 -6.87
N LYS A 230 14.35 -22.15 -7.02
CA LYS A 230 15.30 -22.31 -5.90
C LYS A 230 15.35 -21.05 -5.05
N GLU A 231 15.41 -19.89 -5.68
CA GLU A 231 15.41 -18.59 -4.99
C GLU A 231 14.09 -18.33 -4.28
N LYS A 232 12.95 -18.60 -4.91
CA LYS A 232 11.64 -18.50 -4.27
C LYS A 232 11.58 -19.34 -2.99
N ARG A 233 12.05 -20.60 -3.05
CA ARG A 233 12.14 -21.47 -1.88
C ARG A 233 13.06 -20.90 -0.80
N ALA A 234 14.26 -20.45 -1.18
CA ALA A 234 15.20 -19.85 -0.25
C ALA A 234 14.64 -18.60 0.43
N PHE A 235 13.87 -17.79 -0.29
CA PHE A 235 13.19 -16.62 0.24
C PHE A 235 12.13 -17.00 1.28
N LEU A 236 11.28 -17.98 0.98
CA LEU A 236 10.25 -18.47 1.90
C LEU A 236 10.86 -19.10 3.16
N GLU A 237 11.90 -19.93 3.01
CA GLU A 237 12.64 -20.51 4.13
C GLU A 237 13.27 -19.42 5.01
N SER A 238 13.93 -18.43 4.41
CA SER A 238 14.58 -17.35 5.16
C SER A 238 13.55 -16.46 5.89
N THR A 239 12.36 -16.28 5.31
CA THR A 239 11.28 -15.54 5.97
C THR A 239 10.69 -16.34 7.14
N ALA A 240 10.53 -17.66 6.97
CA ALA A 240 10.07 -18.54 8.04
C ALA A 240 11.04 -18.60 9.23
N GLU A 241 12.35 -18.64 8.98
CA GLU A 241 13.40 -18.63 10.02
C GLU A 241 13.36 -17.36 10.88
N VAL A 242 13.07 -16.21 10.25
CA VAL A 242 13.01 -14.92 10.94
C VAL A 242 11.75 -14.80 11.80
N GLY A 243 10.63 -15.41 11.37
CA GLY A 243 9.37 -15.45 12.11
C GLY A 243 8.67 -14.09 12.26
N GLY A 244 7.38 -14.09 12.63
CA GLY A 244 6.58 -12.86 12.77
C GLY A 244 6.42 -12.08 11.45
N VAL A 245 6.39 -12.82 10.33
CA VAL A 245 6.16 -12.28 8.99
C VAL A 245 5.14 -13.17 8.28
N LEU A 246 4.01 -12.59 7.89
CA LEU A 246 3.06 -13.24 7.00
C LEU A 246 3.45 -12.96 5.55
N VAL A 247 3.67 -14.01 4.77
CA VAL A 247 4.02 -13.90 3.34
C VAL A 247 2.83 -14.29 2.48
N ILE A 248 2.50 -13.44 1.51
CA ILE A 248 1.45 -13.66 0.52
C ILE A 248 2.09 -13.53 -0.86
N GLU A 249 1.96 -14.54 -1.72
CA GLU A 249 2.36 -14.42 -3.13
C GLU A 249 1.21 -13.76 -3.90
N GLU A 250 1.41 -12.51 -4.32
CA GLU A 250 0.48 -11.82 -5.20
C GLU A 250 0.89 -12.05 -6.66
N THR A 251 -0.07 -12.30 -7.55
CA THR A 251 0.19 -12.59 -8.97
C THR A 251 0.03 -11.37 -9.88
N THR A 252 -0.77 -10.36 -9.47
CA THR A 252 -1.10 -9.22 -10.33
C THR A 252 -0.99 -7.87 -9.58
N PRO A 253 0.12 -7.13 -9.75
CA PRO A 253 1.38 -7.54 -10.37
C PRO A 253 2.12 -8.58 -9.51
N ALA A 254 3.01 -9.37 -10.11
CA ALA A 254 3.71 -10.45 -9.40
C ALA A 254 4.72 -9.91 -8.36
N HIS A 255 4.51 -10.21 -7.08
CA HIS A 255 5.43 -9.93 -5.97
C HIS A 255 5.08 -10.78 -4.74
N TYR A 256 6.00 -10.85 -3.77
CA TYR A 256 5.66 -11.29 -2.41
C TYR A 256 5.29 -10.08 -1.57
N HIS A 257 4.09 -10.09 -1.00
CA HIS A 257 3.64 -9.13 0.00
C HIS A 257 3.92 -9.67 1.39
N LEU A 258 4.69 -8.92 2.19
CA LEU A 258 5.08 -9.30 3.54
C LEU A 258 4.38 -8.37 4.53
N GLN A 259 3.66 -8.94 5.50
CA GLN A 259 3.14 -8.21 6.65
C GLN A 259 3.98 -8.57 7.87
N ILE A 260 4.52 -7.55 8.54
CA ILE A 260 5.46 -7.70 9.67
C ILE A 260 4.82 -7.09 10.91
N ASP A 261 4.79 -7.88 11.99
CA ASP A 261 4.22 -7.50 13.29
C ASP A 261 5.10 -6.52 14.08
#